data_AF-A0A2A2TLK5-F1
#
_entry.id   AF-A0A2A2TLK5-F1
#
_cell.length_a   1.000
_cell.length_b   1.000
_cell.length_c   1.000
_cell.angle_alpha   90.00
_cell.angle_beta   90.00
_cell.angle_gamma   90.00
#
_symmetry.space_group_name_H-M   'P 1'
#
loop_
_entity.id
_entity.type
_entity.pdbx_description
1 polymer ?
#
loop_
_entity_poly.entity_id
_entity_poly.type
_entity_poly.pdbx_seq_one_letter_code
_entity_poly.pdbx_strand_id
1 'polypeptide(L)'
;MNIFKISLFSVLLFGNIFLAIEADAKQQKKRLVRGNCGKLSCDVVVKQLRSLYPSYISKFEKECPNPKIFAADVGIGERSAKQAWFICWEATRDKDKTRSGSFLGTLPLPGNEAPFLSPLPSDSPYTPGLQTRYPVAIKKAQFECATNSGNFNILEDKEKNKVQLQCYFQAGAIPVDINGDFKSDGENSRGAGVDIMLGTFPASAK
;
A
#
# COMPACT_ATOMS: atom_id res chain seq x y z
N MET A 1 -71.79 -4.26 -44.62
CA MET A 1 -71.22 -5.27 -45.54
C MET A 1 -69.71 -5.08 -45.56
N ASN A 2 -68.95 -6.17 -45.39
CA ASN A 2 -67.48 -6.32 -45.37
C ASN A 2 -66.77 -5.84 -44.08
N ILE A 3 -66.41 -6.70 -43.11
CA ILE A 3 -65.46 -7.86 -43.08
C ILE A 3 -63.98 -7.41 -43.08
N PHE A 4 -63.39 -7.58 -41.89
CA PHE A 4 -62.00 -7.91 -41.54
C PHE A 4 -60.84 -7.09 -42.10
N LYS A 5 -60.02 -6.56 -41.18
CA LYS A 5 -58.57 -6.77 -41.19
C LYS A 5 -58.03 -6.64 -39.75
N ILE A 6 -57.78 -7.80 -39.15
CA ILE A 6 -56.96 -7.96 -37.95
C ILE A 6 -55.51 -7.91 -38.44
N SER A 7 -54.73 -6.97 -37.93
CA SER A 7 -53.26 -7.02 -38.04
C SER A 7 -52.68 -7.13 -36.63
N LEU A 8 -52.15 -8.32 -36.37
CA LEU A 8 -51.16 -8.63 -35.35
C LEU A 8 -50.05 -7.56 -35.34
N PHE A 9 -49.73 -7.01 -34.17
CA PHE A 9 -48.37 -6.59 -33.88
C PHE A 9 -47.94 -7.18 -32.53
N SER A 10 -47.16 -8.25 -32.66
CA SER A 10 -46.48 -8.93 -31.58
C SER A 10 -45.42 -8.05 -30.93
N VAL A 11 -45.41 -8.10 -29.60
CA VAL A 11 -44.24 -8.31 -28.73
C VAL A 11 -42.93 -7.65 -29.19
N LEU A 12 -42.55 -6.53 -28.57
CA LEU A 12 -41.16 -6.10 -28.39
C LEU A 12 -41.11 -5.02 -27.31
N LEU A 13 -41.26 -5.41 -26.04
CA LEU A 13 -41.14 -4.46 -24.92
C LEU A 13 -40.54 -5.10 -23.66
N PHE A 14 -39.51 -5.92 -23.82
CA PHE A 14 -38.65 -6.38 -22.72
C PHE A 14 -37.21 -6.61 -23.19
N GLY A 15 -36.61 -5.62 -23.89
CA GLY A 15 -35.25 -5.74 -24.43
C GLY A 15 -34.19 -4.78 -23.88
N ASN A 16 -34.58 -3.73 -23.12
CA ASN A 16 -33.70 -2.57 -22.91
C ASN A 16 -33.25 -2.32 -21.45
N ILE A 17 -33.22 -3.35 -20.59
CA ILE A 17 -32.71 -3.18 -19.21
C ILE A 17 -31.39 -3.92 -18.95
N PHE A 18 -30.89 -4.74 -19.88
CA PHE A 18 -29.69 -5.55 -19.64
C PHE A 18 -28.38 -5.08 -20.31
N LEU A 19 -28.36 -3.93 -21.00
CA LEU A 19 -27.16 -3.44 -21.73
C LEU A 19 -26.41 -2.28 -21.06
N ALA A 20 -26.58 -2.07 -19.75
CA ALA A 20 -25.86 -1.02 -19.00
C ALA A 20 -24.87 -1.54 -17.95
N ILE A 21 -24.71 -2.87 -17.81
CA ILE A 21 -23.80 -3.46 -16.80
C ILE A 21 -22.47 -3.94 -17.42
N GLU A 22 -22.38 -4.07 -18.74
CA GLU A 22 -21.18 -4.61 -19.41
C GLU A 22 -20.13 -3.55 -19.84
N ALA A 23 -20.34 -2.26 -19.53
CA ALA A 23 -19.46 -1.18 -19.98
C ALA A 23 -18.38 -0.74 -18.96
N ASP A 24 -18.31 -1.35 -17.77
CA ASP A 24 -17.26 -1.07 -16.78
C ASP A 24 -16.23 -2.21 -16.63
N ALA A 25 -16.38 -3.28 -17.41
CA ALA A 25 -15.30 -4.22 -17.71
C ALA A 25 -14.39 -3.65 -18.81
N LYS A 26 -14.05 -2.36 -18.72
CA LYS A 26 -13.02 -1.74 -19.55
C LYS A 26 -11.72 -2.42 -19.14
N GLN A 27 -11.35 -3.45 -19.89
CA GLN A 27 -10.12 -4.22 -19.78
C GLN A 27 -8.97 -3.27 -19.42
N GLN A 28 -8.68 -3.11 -18.12
CA GLN A 28 -7.57 -2.31 -17.67
C GLN A 28 -6.37 -3.00 -18.27
N LYS A 29 -5.79 -2.38 -19.29
CA LYS A 29 -4.59 -2.88 -19.96
C LYS A 29 -3.61 -3.22 -18.85
N LYS A 30 -3.31 -4.52 -18.71
CA LYS A 30 -2.55 -5.05 -17.56
C LYS A 30 -1.30 -4.18 -17.41
N ARG A 31 -1.25 -3.42 -16.32
CA ARG A 31 -0.12 -2.54 -16.05
C ARG A 31 1.09 -3.41 -15.76
N LEU A 32 2.13 -3.27 -16.56
CA LEU A 32 3.39 -3.96 -16.33
C LEU A 32 4.08 -3.36 -15.10
N VAL A 33 4.40 -4.21 -14.12
CA VAL A 33 5.19 -3.79 -12.95
C VAL A 33 6.67 -3.91 -13.25
N ARG A 34 7.43 -2.84 -13.04
CA ARG A 34 8.89 -2.79 -13.22
C ARG A 34 9.65 -3.02 -11.91
N GLY A 35 10.98 -3.07 -11.97
CA GLY A 35 11.87 -3.21 -10.80
C GLY A 35 12.51 -4.59 -10.69
N ASN A 36 13.08 -4.90 -9.53
CA ASN A 36 13.82 -6.12 -9.27
C ASN A 36 13.14 -6.97 -8.19
N CYS A 37 12.56 -8.09 -8.59
CA CYS A 37 11.85 -8.98 -7.66
C CYS A 37 12.57 -10.31 -7.42
N GLY A 38 13.89 -10.33 -7.70
CA GLY A 38 14.74 -11.50 -7.55
C GLY A 38 14.38 -12.62 -8.53
N LYS A 39 14.10 -13.82 -7.99
CA LYS A 39 13.79 -15.02 -8.80
C LYS A 39 12.43 -14.97 -9.49
N LEU A 40 11.50 -14.15 -9.00
CA LEU A 40 10.16 -14.00 -9.56
C LEU A 40 10.07 -12.67 -10.33
N SER A 41 9.18 -12.60 -11.32
CA SER A 41 8.85 -11.32 -11.93
C SER A 41 8.04 -10.45 -10.98
N CYS A 42 8.18 -9.13 -11.10
CA CYS A 42 7.45 -8.20 -10.24
C CYS A 42 5.93 -8.27 -10.41
N ASP A 43 5.43 -8.60 -11.61
CA ASP A 43 4.00 -8.88 -11.80
C ASP A 43 3.49 -10.03 -10.93
N VAL A 44 4.30 -11.09 -10.76
CA VAL A 44 3.93 -12.25 -9.92
C VAL A 44 3.92 -11.86 -8.45
N VAL A 45 4.96 -11.16 -7.99
CA VAL A 45 5.05 -10.68 -6.60
C VAL A 45 3.88 -9.74 -6.28
N VAL A 46 3.62 -8.75 -7.13
CA VAL A 46 2.51 -7.81 -6.92
C VAL A 46 1.17 -8.51 -7.00
N LYS A 47 0.98 -9.50 -7.89
CA LYS A 47 -0.26 -10.30 -7.93
C LYS A 47 -0.48 -11.04 -6.60
N GLN A 48 0.56 -11.64 -6.04
CA GLN A 48 0.48 -12.34 -4.76
C GLN A 48 0.16 -11.36 -3.61
N LEU A 49 0.87 -10.24 -3.55
CA LEU A 49 0.62 -9.21 -2.54
C LEU A 49 -0.75 -8.57 -2.69
N ARG A 50 -1.29 -8.43 -3.91
CA ARG A 50 -2.66 -7.96 -4.14
C ARG A 50 -3.70 -8.91 -3.55
N SER A 51 -3.44 -10.21 -3.55
CA SER A 51 -4.32 -11.19 -2.91
C SER A 51 -4.30 -11.12 -1.39
N LEU A 52 -3.14 -10.78 -0.79
CA LEU A 52 -2.97 -10.75 0.66
C LEU A 52 -3.32 -9.38 1.27
N TYR A 53 -2.98 -8.31 0.56
CA TYR A 53 -3.07 -6.92 1.01
C TYR A 53 -3.76 -6.05 -0.04
N PRO A 54 -5.01 -6.38 -0.46
CA PRO A 54 -5.67 -5.74 -1.59
C PRO A 54 -5.84 -4.22 -1.41
N SER A 55 -6.13 -3.76 -0.20
CA SER A 55 -6.30 -2.34 0.11
C SER A 55 -5.02 -1.53 -0.08
N TYR A 56 -3.87 -2.07 0.34
CA TYR A 56 -2.57 -1.43 0.20
C TYR A 56 -2.15 -1.35 -1.27
N ILE A 57 -2.22 -2.46 -2.01
CA ILE A 57 -1.87 -2.46 -3.43
C ILE A 57 -2.79 -1.52 -4.22
N SER A 58 -4.11 -1.54 -3.95
CA SER A 58 -5.05 -0.63 -4.61
C SER A 58 -4.73 0.85 -4.32
N LYS A 59 -4.37 1.18 -3.08
CA LYS A 59 -3.91 2.52 -2.70
C LYS A 59 -2.65 2.91 -3.48
N PHE A 60 -1.63 2.06 -3.49
CA PHE A 60 -0.36 2.35 -4.17
C PHE A 60 -0.56 2.51 -5.70
N GLU A 61 -1.41 1.69 -6.31
CA GLU A 61 -1.74 1.80 -7.73
C GLU A 61 -2.47 3.11 -8.05
N LYS A 62 -3.37 3.56 -7.17
CA LYS A 62 -4.09 4.84 -7.30
C LYS A 62 -3.14 6.04 -7.14
N GLU A 63 -2.20 5.96 -6.20
CA GLU A 63 -1.18 6.99 -5.97
C GLU A 63 -0.13 7.06 -7.09
N CYS A 64 -0.06 6.03 -7.92
CA CYS A 64 0.79 5.98 -9.09
C CYS A 64 -0.02 5.91 -10.39
N PRO A 65 -0.74 6.95 -10.83
CA PRO A 65 -1.51 6.89 -12.07
C PRO A 65 -0.61 6.84 -13.31
N ASN A 66 -1.13 6.32 -14.43
CA ASN A 66 -0.45 6.48 -15.72
C ASN A 66 -0.31 7.98 -16.07
N PRO A 67 0.78 8.41 -16.73
CA PRO A 67 1.81 7.60 -17.39
C PRO A 67 2.96 7.13 -16.48
N LYS A 68 2.90 7.40 -15.17
CA LYS A 68 3.95 6.99 -14.22
C LYS A 68 4.10 5.47 -14.16
N ILE A 69 5.27 5.02 -13.73
CA ILE A 69 5.66 3.61 -13.74
C ILE A 69 5.60 3.07 -12.31
N PHE A 70 4.73 2.10 -12.10
CA PHE A 70 4.64 1.40 -10.83
C PHE A 70 5.69 0.29 -10.80
N ALA A 71 6.56 0.35 -9.81
CA ALA A 71 7.64 -0.60 -9.63
C ALA A 71 7.60 -1.23 -8.24
N ALA A 72 8.14 -2.44 -8.16
CA ALA A 72 8.40 -3.14 -6.93
C ALA A 72 9.88 -3.58 -6.89
N ASP A 73 10.53 -3.41 -5.75
CA ASP A 73 11.85 -3.95 -5.47
C ASP A 73 11.75 -4.90 -4.27
N VAL A 74 12.35 -6.08 -4.35
CA VAL A 74 12.29 -7.11 -3.30
C VAL A 74 13.66 -7.31 -2.71
N GLY A 75 13.73 -7.25 -1.39
CA GLY A 75 14.95 -7.48 -0.65
C GLY A 75 14.69 -7.77 0.82
N ILE A 76 15.74 -7.61 1.63
CA ILE A 76 15.70 -7.82 3.07
C ILE A 76 15.67 -6.45 3.74
N GLY A 77 14.61 -6.17 4.50
CA GLY A 77 14.48 -4.94 5.27
C GLY A 77 15.35 -4.96 6.54
N GLU A 78 15.37 -3.83 7.25
CA GLU A 78 16.18 -3.63 8.47
C GLU A 78 15.91 -4.69 9.56
N ARG A 79 14.70 -5.24 9.59
CA ARG A 79 14.25 -6.25 10.57
C ARG A 79 14.43 -7.68 10.08
N SER A 80 15.27 -7.89 9.07
CA SER A 80 15.49 -9.18 8.42
C SER A 80 14.25 -9.78 7.74
N ALA A 81 13.18 -9.00 7.58
CA ALA A 81 11.99 -9.41 6.85
C ALA A 81 12.24 -9.30 5.36
N LYS A 82 11.92 -10.37 4.61
CA LYS A 82 11.83 -10.25 3.16
C LYS A 82 10.58 -9.47 2.79
N GLN A 83 10.75 -8.37 2.08
CA GLN A 83 9.69 -7.41 1.81
C GLN A 83 9.82 -6.81 0.41
N ALA A 84 8.74 -6.20 -0.06
CA ALA A 84 8.68 -5.46 -1.31
C ALA A 84 8.51 -3.96 -1.01
N TRP A 85 9.39 -3.12 -1.55
CA TRP A 85 9.23 -1.67 -1.59
C TRP A 85 8.56 -1.26 -2.88
N PHE A 86 7.58 -0.36 -2.78
CA PHE A 86 6.83 0.14 -3.91
C PHE A 86 7.22 1.58 -4.20
N ILE A 87 7.58 1.85 -5.45
CA ILE A 87 7.97 3.18 -5.91
C ILE A 87 7.15 3.52 -7.15
N CYS A 88 6.63 4.75 -7.18
CA CYS A 88 6.08 5.35 -8.37
C CYS A 88 7.15 6.18 -9.07
N TRP A 89 7.65 5.71 -10.19
CA TRP A 89 8.65 6.41 -10.97
C TRP A 89 8.01 7.33 -12.01
N GLU A 90 8.63 8.49 -12.25
CA GLU A 90 8.26 9.32 -13.39
C GLU A 90 8.44 8.57 -14.71
N ALA A 91 7.59 8.86 -15.70
CA ALA A 91 7.57 8.12 -16.96
C ALA A 91 8.84 8.33 -17.80
N THR A 92 9.43 9.52 -17.69
CA THR A 92 10.62 9.96 -18.41
C THR A 92 11.79 10.18 -17.46
N ARG A 93 13.00 10.13 -18.01
CA ARG A 93 14.21 10.59 -17.32
C ARG A 93 14.40 12.09 -17.56
N ASP A 94 15.04 12.74 -16.60
CA ASP A 94 15.49 14.13 -16.67
C ASP A 94 16.72 14.27 -17.57
N LYS A 95 17.19 15.50 -17.77
CA LYS A 95 18.29 15.82 -18.72
C LYS A 95 19.62 15.13 -18.38
N ASP A 96 19.85 14.87 -17.11
CA ASP A 96 20.99 14.13 -16.57
C ASP A 96 20.83 12.60 -16.68
N LYS A 97 19.75 12.13 -17.31
CA LYS A 97 19.35 10.73 -17.44
C LYS A 97 18.92 10.07 -16.11
N THR A 98 18.67 10.86 -15.07
CA THR A 98 18.10 10.39 -13.80
C THR A 98 16.58 10.31 -13.91
N ARG A 99 15.95 9.32 -13.27
CA ARG A 99 14.50 9.24 -13.10
C ARG A 99 14.17 9.42 -11.63
N SER A 100 13.37 10.43 -11.32
CA SER A 100 12.88 10.63 -9.97
C SER A 100 11.64 9.76 -9.70
N GLY A 101 11.45 9.37 -8.45
CA GLY A 101 10.28 8.61 -8.01
C GLY A 101 9.66 9.13 -6.73
N SER A 102 8.63 8.43 -6.27
CA SER A 102 7.98 8.65 -4.98
C SER A 102 7.74 7.31 -4.32
N PHE A 103 8.22 7.17 -3.09
CA PHE A 103 7.97 5.97 -2.29
C PHE A 103 6.48 5.88 -1.92
N LEU A 104 5.89 4.69 -2.12
CA LEU A 104 4.46 4.44 -1.88
C LEU A 104 4.23 3.66 -0.58
N GLY A 105 5.16 2.77 -0.23
CA GLY A 105 5.06 1.92 0.94
C GLY A 105 5.82 0.61 0.79
N THR A 106 5.76 -0.20 1.83
CA THR A 106 6.38 -1.52 1.90
C THR A 106 5.35 -2.57 2.29
N LEU A 107 5.47 -3.79 1.78
CA LEU A 107 4.69 -4.95 2.26
C LEU A 107 5.59 -6.16 2.47
N PRO A 108 5.31 -7.01 3.48
CA PRO A 108 6.06 -8.24 3.68
C PRO A 108 5.71 -9.24 2.58
N LEU A 109 6.70 -10.04 2.18
CA LEU A 109 6.41 -11.25 1.41
C LEU A 109 5.76 -12.31 2.30
N PRO A 110 4.98 -13.24 1.72
CA PRO A 110 4.35 -14.31 2.47
C PRO A 110 5.35 -15.06 3.36
N GLY A 111 4.97 -15.29 4.62
CA GLY A 111 5.82 -15.94 5.62
C GLY A 111 6.84 -15.01 6.30
N ASN A 112 6.87 -13.72 5.96
CA ASN A 112 7.74 -12.72 6.58
C ASN A 112 6.94 -11.68 7.41
N GLU A 113 5.67 -11.95 7.71
CA GLU A 113 4.79 -11.01 8.39
C GLU A 113 5.25 -10.70 9.82
N ALA A 114 5.76 -11.70 10.55
CA ALA A 114 6.22 -11.52 11.93
C ALA A 114 7.47 -10.63 12.04
N PRO A 115 8.58 -10.90 11.33
CA PRO A 115 9.76 -10.03 11.39
C PRO A 115 9.53 -8.65 10.75
N PHE A 116 8.49 -8.49 9.93
CA PHE A 116 8.16 -7.21 9.31
C PHE A 116 7.63 -6.17 10.29
N LEU A 117 6.86 -6.61 11.30
CA LEU A 117 6.21 -5.74 12.27
C LEU A 117 7.17 -4.74 12.91
N SER A 118 6.79 -3.46 12.96
CA SER A 118 7.56 -2.47 13.71
C SER A 118 7.47 -2.80 15.20
N PRO A 119 8.59 -3.08 15.91
CA PRO A 119 8.55 -3.40 17.32
C PRO A 119 8.16 -2.17 18.14
N LEU A 120 7.45 -2.39 19.25
CA LEU A 120 7.33 -1.36 20.27
C LEU A 120 8.68 -1.16 20.97
N PRO A 121 8.99 0.04 21.50
CA PRO A 121 10.20 0.27 22.30
C PRO A 121 10.23 -0.68 23.51
N SER A 122 11.26 -1.53 23.59
CA SER A 122 11.37 -2.56 24.63
C SER A 122 11.65 -2.01 26.03
N ASP A 123 12.20 -0.80 26.09
CA ASP A 123 12.51 -0.03 27.29
C ASP A 123 11.29 0.71 27.87
N SER A 124 10.21 0.84 27.10
CA SER A 124 8.99 1.48 27.59
C SER A 124 8.25 0.61 28.60
N PRO A 125 7.86 1.14 29.78
CA PRO A 125 7.12 0.38 30.78
C PRO A 125 5.71 -0.02 30.32
N TYR A 126 5.18 0.61 29.27
CA TYR A 126 3.86 0.29 28.72
C TYR A 126 3.87 -0.91 27.77
N THR A 127 5.02 -1.26 27.20
CA THR A 127 5.12 -2.27 26.14
C THR A 127 4.55 -3.64 26.55
N PRO A 128 4.91 -4.21 27.72
CA PRO A 128 4.37 -5.52 28.12
C PRO A 128 2.85 -5.53 28.26
N GLY A 129 2.28 -4.50 28.91
CA GLY A 129 0.84 -4.42 29.12
C GLY A 129 0.07 -4.08 27.85
N LEU A 130 0.62 -3.25 26.96
CA LEU A 130 0.05 -3.02 25.63
C LEU A 130 -0.01 -4.31 24.80
N GLN A 131 1.08 -5.07 24.75
CA GLN A 131 1.15 -6.34 24.01
C GLN A 131 0.20 -7.39 24.59
N THR A 132 0.08 -7.46 25.92
CA THR A 132 -0.75 -8.47 26.59
C THR A 132 -2.23 -8.15 26.53
N ARG A 133 -2.61 -6.89 26.79
CA ARG A 133 -4.02 -6.49 26.94
C ARG A 133 -4.68 -6.09 25.63
N TYR A 134 -3.90 -5.63 24.65
CA TYR A 134 -4.40 -5.16 23.36
C TYR A 134 -3.69 -5.81 22.15
N PRO A 135 -3.46 -7.13 22.14
CA PRO A 135 -2.59 -7.78 21.15
C PRO A 135 -3.03 -7.53 19.70
N VAL A 136 -4.35 -7.52 19.45
CA VAL A 136 -4.91 -7.29 18.10
C VAL A 136 -4.66 -5.86 17.63
N ALA A 137 -4.92 -4.87 18.49
CA ALA A 137 -4.72 -3.46 18.15
C ALA A 137 -3.24 -3.14 17.96
N ILE A 138 -2.37 -3.67 18.83
CA ILE A 138 -0.93 -3.53 18.71
C ILE A 138 -0.44 -4.16 17.42
N LYS A 139 -0.77 -5.42 17.12
CA LYS A 139 -0.33 -6.07 15.88
C LYS A 139 -0.76 -5.30 14.63
N LYS A 140 -2.00 -4.76 14.61
CA LYS A 140 -2.48 -3.90 13.52
C LYS A 140 -1.63 -2.64 13.38
N ALA A 141 -1.41 -1.91 14.48
CA ALA A 141 -0.58 -0.72 14.48
C ALA A 141 0.85 -1.03 14.01
N GLN A 142 1.45 -2.13 14.48
CA GLN A 142 2.79 -2.53 14.09
C GLN A 142 2.92 -2.82 12.60
N PHE A 143 1.91 -3.46 12.01
CA PHE A 143 1.86 -3.67 10.57
C PHE A 143 1.73 -2.35 9.82
N GLU A 144 0.82 -1.48 10.23
CA GLU A 144 0.59 -0.17 9.60
C GLU A 144 1.82 0.74 9.68
N CYS A 145 2.52 0.75 10.81
CA CYS A 145 3.78 1.48 10.94
C CYS A 145 4.88 0.89 10.04
N ALA A 146 4.99 -0.44 9.98
CA ALA A 146 5.97 -1.12 9.13
C ALA A 146 5.71 -0.89 7.63
N THR A 147 4.45 -0.74 7.21
CA THR A 147 4.14 -0.40 5.81
C THR A 147 4.66 0.97 5.37
N ASN A 148 4.94 1.86 6.32
CA ASN A 148 5.60 3.15 6.08
C ASN A 148 7.10 3.12 6.39
N SER A 149 7.68 1.94 6.65
CA SER A 149 9.06 1.79 7.16
C SER A 149 9.32 2.60 8.44
N GLY A 150 8.28 2.79 9.27
CA GLY A 150 8.35 3.62 10.47
C GLY A 150 8.75 2.87 11.73
N ASN A 151 9.04 3.65 12.77
CA ASN A 151 9.36 3.19 14.13
C ASN A 151 8.41 3.84 15.14
N PHE A 152 8.22 3.18 16.29
CA PHE A 152 7.30 3.67 17.30
C PHE A 152 7.95 4.56 18.34
N ASN A 153 7.22 5.59 18.72
CA ASN A 153 7.33 6.26 20.02
C ASN A 153 6.07 5.95 20.85
N ILE A 154 6.24 5.87 22.16
CA ILE A 154 5.13 5.73 23.12
C ILE A 154 5.07 7.04 23.91
N LEU A 155 3.97 7.78 23.74
CA LEU A 155 3.79 9.11 24.34
C LEU A 155 2.77 9.04 25.47
N GLU A 156 3.10 9.62 26.62
CA GLU A 156 2.21 9.66 27.78
C GLU A 156 1.45 11.00 27.82
N ASP A 157 0.12 10.94 27.87
CA ASP A 157 -0.77 12.06 28.17
C ASP A 157 -1.23 11.90 29.63
N LYS A 158 -0.50 12.53 30.55
CA LYS A 158 -0.74 12.46 32.00
C LYS A 158 -2.08 13.07 32.39
N GLU A 159 -2.46 14.16 31.74
CA GLU A 159 -3.72 14.87 32.04
C GLU A 159 -4.93 14.01 31.71
N LYS A 160 -4.86 13.24 30.61
CA LYS A 160 -5.95 12.35 30.19
C LYS A 160 -5.77 10.90 30.63
N ASN A 161 -4.74 10.60 31.42
CA ASN A 161 -4.39 9.26 31.88
C ASN A 161 -4.33 8.25 30.71
N LYS A 162 -3.68 8.65 29.62
CA LYS A 162 -3.61 7.90 28.36
C LYS A 162 -2.18 7.73 27.89
N VAL A 163 -1.96 6.69 27.10
CA VAL A 163 -0.73 6.48 26.34
C VAL A 163 -1.08 6.39 24.85
N GLN A 164 -0.32 7.08 24.02
CA GLN A 164 -0.50 7.14 22.57
C GLN A 164 0.64 6.39 21.88
N LEU A 165 0.27 5.62 20.87
CA LEU A 165 1.22 4.90 20.05
C LEU A 165 1.46 5.70 18.77
N GLN A 166 2.58 6.41 18.71
CA GLN A 166 2.97 7.25 17.59
C GLN A 166 3.90 6.46 16.66
N CYS A 167 3.57 6.37 15.38
CA CYS A 167 4.50 5.90 14.36
C CYS A 167 5.18 7.10 13.69
N TYR A 168 6.51 7.10 13.72
CA TYR A 168 7.37 8.07 13.07
C TYR A 168 8.04 7.46 11.83
N PHE A 169 8.02 8.17 10.71
CA PHE A 169 8.68 7.77 9.47
C PHE A 169 9.04 8.99 8.60
N GLN A 170 9.85 8.78 7.56
CA GLN A 170 10.15 9.81 6.55
C GLN A 170 9.15 9.74 5.40
N ALA A 171 8.47 10.85 5.09
CA ALA A 171 7.57 10.96 3.96
C ALA A 171 8.07 12.00 2.95
N GLY A 172 7.75 11.80 1.68
CA GLY A 172 8.19 12.69 0.61
C GLY A 172 9.66 12.52 0.20
N ALA A 173 10.26 11.37 0.54
CA ALA A 173 11.54 10.97 -0.02
C ALA A 173 11.45 10.88 -1.55
N ILE A 174 12.48 11.39 -2.24
CA ILE A 174 12.58 11.39 -3.70
C ILE A 174 13.69 10.41 -4.08
N PRO A 175 13.36 9.11 -4.24
CA PRO A 175 14.32 8.14 -4.76
C PRO A 175 14.69 8.49 -6.20
N VAL A 176 15.89 8.07 -6.60
CA VAL A 176 16.41 8.26 -7.96
C VAL A 176 16.84 6.94 -8.58
N ASP A 177 16.57 6.79 -9.87
CA ASP A 177 17.01 5.71 -10.73
C ASP A 177 17.92 6.30 -11.81
N ILE A 178 19.23 6.07 -11.69
CA ILE A 178 20.28 6.61 -12.57
C ILE A 178 20.50 5.64 -13.74
N ASN A 179 20.45 4.33 -13.47
CA ASN A 179 20.84 3.31 -14.43
C ASN A 179 19.68 2.85 -15.35
N GLY A 180 18.41 3.00 -14.92
CA GLY A 180 17.21 2.64 -15.66
C GLY A 180 16.55 1.32 -15.33
N ASP A 181 17.00 0.65 -14.28
CA ASP A 181 16.48 -0.65 -13.86
C ASP A 181 15.22 -0.53 -12.99
N PHE A 182 14.75 0.70 -12.72
CA PHE A 182 13.62 1.00 -11.84
C PHE A 182 13.84 0.57 -10.40
N LYS A 183 15.11 0.52 -9.98
CA LYS A 183 15.56 0.37 -8.60
C LYS A 183 16.10 1.71 -8.10
N SER A 184 15.93 1.97 -6.81
CA SER A 184 16.51 3.16 -6.20
C SER A 184 18.04 3.03 -6.10
N ASP A 185 18.76 3.95 -6.73
CA ASP A 185 20.22 4.13 -6.63
C ASP A 185 20.61 5.11 -5.50
N GLY A 186 19.62 5.73 -4.86
CA GLY A 186 19.80 6.74 -3.82
C GLY A 186 18.59 7.66 -3.70
N GLU A 187 18.75 8.78 -3.01
CA GLU A 187 17.67 9.76 -2.82
C GLU A 187 18.21 11.18 -3.03
N ASN A 188 17.47 12.00 -3.79
CA ASN A 188 17.75 13.44 -3.94
C ASN A 188 17.21 14.25 -2.75
N SER A 189 16.25 13.69 -2.02
CA SER A 189 15.69 14.27 -0.81
C SER A 189 15.23 13.14 0.10
N ARG A 190 15.52 13.27 1.39
CA ARG A 190 15.03 12.36 2.43
C ARG A 190 13.58 12.66 2.84
N GLY A 191 13.00 13.74 2.32
CA GLY A 191 11.67 14.19 2.70
C GLY A 191 11.65 14.85 4.08
N ALA A 192 10.55 14.65 4.80
CA ALA A 192 10.33 15.18 6.14
C ALA A 192 9.83 14.08 7.09
N GLY A 193 10.14 14.25 8.38
CA GLY A 193 9.58 13.40 9.44
C GLY A 193 8.08 13.61 9.56
N VAL A 194 7.32 12.51 9.62
CA VAL A 194 5.88 12.49 9.81
C VAL A 194 5.54 11.62 11.00
N ASP A 195 4.64 12.13 11.84
CA ASP A 195 4.10 11.46 13.00
C ASP A 195 2.62 11.13 12.78
N ILE A 196 2.25 9.86 12.95
CA ILE A 196 0.84 9.42 12.93
C ILE A 196 0.50 8.67 14.22
N MET A 197 -0.67 8.95 14.79
CA MET A 197 -1.18 8.24 15.95
C MET A 197 -1.92 6.99 15.51
N LEU A 198 -1.38 5.82 15.84
CA LEU A 198 -1.94 4.51 15.47
C LEU A 198 -2.73 3.84 16.61
N GLY A 199 -2.74 4.46 17.80
CA GLY A 199 -3.53 3.98 18.92
C GLY A 199 -3.51 4.94 20.11
N THR A 200 -4.53 4.83 20.94
CA THR A 200 -4.60 5.51 22.23
C THR A 200 -5.19 4.54 23.24
N PHE A 201 -4.49 4.34 24.35
CA PHE A 201 -4.80 3.33 25.36
C PHE A 201 -4.80 3.97 26.76
N PRO A 202 -5.45 3.36 27.76
CA PRO A 202 -5.33 3.80 29.15
C PRO A 202 -3.88 3.69 29.64
N ALA A 203 -3.41 4.66 30.42
CA ALA A 203 -2.07 4.58 31.02
C ALA A 203 -1.95 3.47 32.09
N SER A 204 -3.08 2.91 32.54
CA SER A 204 -3.10 1.68 33.33
C SER A 204 -2.56 0.47 32.58
N ALA A 205 -2.30 0.58 31.25
CA ALA A 205 -1.62 -0.42 30.45
C ALA A 205 -0.12 -0.59 30.78
N LYS A 206 0.40 0.18 31.74
CA LYS A 206 1.64 -0.13 32.44
C LYS A 206 1.59 -1.51 33.12
#